data_AF-A0A2E0RPP0-F1
#
_entry.id   AF-A0A2E0RPP0-F1
#
_cell.length_a   1.000
_cell.length_b   1.000
_cell.length_c   1.000
_cell.angle_alpha   90.00
_cell.angle_beta   90.00
_cell.angle_gamma   90.00
#
_symmetry.space_group_name_H-M   'P 1'
#
loop_
_entity.id
_entity.type
_entity.pdbx_description
1 polymer ?
#
loop_
_entity_poly.entity_id
_entity_poly.type
_entity_poly.pdbx_seq_one_letter_code
_entity_poly.pdbx_strand_id
1 'polypeptide(L)'
;MSVLGAAPAARRPGPGNRWFAAGALLACCVALIATLAGGSVARADETVRHDAAGEAGVVSLIGDSTLAGVRWYADYGSLRTFDFVLNAESCRRTVEPSCISREGYRSATVVETIRTLSDELGEVLVVMSGYNDPARSIDEAIDTVTDDARSFGVDHVVWLTLRSGADVDYSDPQEQSSTDTFREYNERLVEAAAASNGFLQVADWATYSTGATDWFEYDGVHLTSPGVDALTTYLTGILQRVLAGEDVSPAAAPWTVLTPGAEGEAVIETQAALIEAGIDVPGGADGVYGNDTMAAVAEYQRQVGDLQVTGAVDEATARSLGIYDEASEDVPPTTVPT
;
A
#
# COMPACT_ATOMS: atom_id res chain seq x y z
N MET A 1 14.83 -4.99 75.47
CA MET A 1 14.34 -4.16 76.60
C MET A 1 14.00 -2.79 76.04
N SER A 2 12.79 -2.32 76.32
CA SER A 2 12.13 -1.05 75.94
C SER A 2 13.00 0.20 76.26
N VAL A 3 12.74 1.43 75.78
CA VAL A 3 11.50 2.22 75.98
C VAL A 3 11.41 3.48 75.07
N LEU A 4 10.15 3.94 74.87
CA LEU A 4 9.60 5.32 74.66
C LEU A 4 9.60 5.96 73.26
N GLY A 5 8.53 6.62 72.77
CA GLY A 5 7.22 6.93 73.36
C GLY A 5 6.37 7.90 72.48
N ALA A 6 5.06 7.57 72.40
CA ALA A 6 3.81 8.34 72.16
C ALA A 6 3.72 9.71 71.41
N ALA A 7 2.62 9.80 70.63
CA ALA A 7 2.06 10.96 69.90
C ALA A 7 1.24 11.94 70.77
N PRO A 8 0.78 13.10 70.22
CA PRO A 8 -0.26 13.93 70.82
C PRO A 8 -1.53 14.16 69.97
N ALA A 9 -2.49 14.81 70.63
CA ALA A 9 -3.94 14.78 70.47
C ALA A 9 -4.58 15.95 69.66
N ALA A 10 -5.91 15.84 69.51
CA ALA A 10 -6.82 16.67 68.72
C ALA A 10 -7.37 17.95 69.40
N ARG A 11 -7.86 18.93 68.62
CA ARG A 11 -9.26 19.49 68.61
C ARG A 11 -9.38 20.83 67.83
N ARG A 12 -10.58 21.07 67.28
CA ARG A 12 -11.03 22.15 66.35
C ARG A 12 -11.21 23.54 67.00
N PRO A 13 -11.28 24.62 66.20
CA PRO A 13 -12.49 25.49 66.19
C PRO A 13 -12.91 26.05 64.80
N GLY A 14 -14.14 26.61 64.72
CA GLY A 14 -14.79 27.20 63.53
C GLY A 14 -14.66 28.73 63.38
N PRO A 15 -15.69 29.47 62.90
CA PRO A 15 -15.77 29.99 61.53
C PRO A 15 -15.74 31.52 61.39
N GLY A 16 -15.45 32.03 60.17
CA GLY A 16 -16.04 33.27 59.63
C GLY A 16 -15.14 34.33 58.97
N ASN A 17 -15.42 34.60 57.68
CA ASN A 17 -15.30 35.88 56.94
C ASN A 17 -13.88 36.39 56.54
N ARG A 18 -13.59 36.99 55.36
CA ARG A 18 -14.33 37.40 54.14
C ARG A 18 -13.33 38.07 53.14
N TRP A 19 -13.53 37.87 51.82
CA TRP A 19 -13.34 38.80 50.66
C TRP A 19 -12.18 38.62 49.64
N PHE A 20 -12.60 38.25 48.42
CA PHE A 20 -12.15 38.55 47.04
C PHE A 20 -10.67 38.38 46.62
N ALA A 21 -10.44 37.43 45.70
CA ALA A 21 -9.67 37.68 44.47
C ALA A 21 -10.08 36.67 43.39
N ALA A 22 -10.26 37.19 42.19
CA ALA A 22 -10.81 36.53 41.01
C ALA A 22 -9.85 35.49 40.42
N GLY A 23 -10.37 34.29 40.14
CA GLY A 23 -9.75 33.33 39.23
C GLY A 23 -10.67 33.13 38.04
N ALA A 24 -10.44 33.87 36.96
CA ALA A 24 -11.14 33.67 35.70
C ALA A 24 -10.73 32.32 35.11
N LEU A 25 -11.70 31.39 35.01
CA LEU A 25 -11.62 30.21 34.17
C LEU A 25 -11.54 30.67 32.71
N LEU A 26 -10.37 30.51 32.09
CA LEU A 26 -10.20 30.67 30.66
C LEU A 26 -10.75 29.41 29.97
N ALA A 27 -12.06 29.37 29.75
CA ALA A 27 -12.64 28.47 28.76
C ALA A 27 -12.28 29.03 27.38
N CYS A 28 -11.24 28.49 26.75
CA CYS A 28 -10.97 28.74 25.35
C CYS A 28 -12.06 28.07 24.50
N CYS A 29 -13.20 28.73 24.37
CA CYS A 29 -14.11 28.53 23.27
C CYS A 29 -13.39 29.02 22.00
N VAL A 30 -12.71 28.12 21.29
CA VAL A 30 -12.41 28.35 19.87
C VAL A 30 -13.73 28.19 19.13
N ALA A 31 -14.48 29.29 19.04
CA ALA A 31 -15.52 29.43 18.04
C ALA A 31 -14.82 29.46 16.68
N LEU A 32 -14.82 28.32 15.98
CA LEU A 32 -14.40 28.27 14.60
C LEU A 32 -15.37 29.16 13.81
N ILE A 33 -14.87 30.30 13.36
CA ILE A 33 -15.56 31.15 12.38
C ILE A 33 -15.66 30.31 11.11
N ALA A 34 -16.85 29.79 10.81
CA ALA A 34 -17.16 29.23 9.52
C ALA A 34 -17.10 30.36 8.49
N THR A 35 -15.94 30.54 7.87
CA THR A 35 -15.83 31.28 6.62
C THR A 35 -16.67 30.56 5.58
N LEU A 36 -17.68 31.27 5.06
CA LEU A 36 -18.40 30.92 3.84
C LEU A 36 -17.44 30.98 2.65
N ALA A 37 -16.59 29.96 2.52
CA ALA A 37 -16.08 29.50 1.25
C ALA A 37 -16.86 28.22 0.95
N GLY A 38 -17.45 28.10 -0.23
CA GLY A 38 -18.20 26.92 -0.66
C GLY A 38 -17.28 25.72 -0.87
N GLY A 39 -16.61 25.26 0.18
CA GLY A 39 -15.96 23.96 0.21
C GLY A 39 -17.06 22.92 0.14
N SER A 40 -17.17 22.24 -1.00
CA SER A 40 -17.85 20.97 -1.08
C SER A 40 -17.32 20.09 0.04
N VAL A 41 -18.18 19.69 0.96
CA VAL A 41 -17.87 18.56 1.84
C VAL A 41 -17.66 17.39 0.88
N ALA A 42 -16.40 16.97 0.71
CA ALA A 42 -16.09 15.80 -0.10
C ALA A 42 -17.01 14.67 0.35
N ARG A 43 -17.86 14.18 -0.56
CA ARG A 43 -18.77 13.11 -0.21
C ARG A 43 -17.99 11.81 -0.21
N ALA A 44 -18.24 10.98 0.80
CA ALA A 44 -17.81 9.60 0.79
C ALA A 44 -18.23 8.94 -0.53
N ASP A 45 -17.30 8.17 -1.10
CA ASP A 45 -17.44 7.42 -2.34
C ASP A 45 -17.80 8.28 -3.56
N GLU A 46 -17.35 9.54 -3.60
CA GLU A 46 -17.52 10.41 -4.77
C GLU A 46 -16.87 9.82 -6.01
N THR A 47 -17.67 9.71 -7.07
CA THR A 47 -17.27 9.21 -8.38
C THR A 47 -17.03 10.39 -9.32
N VAL A 48 -15.79 10.52 -9.80
CA VAL A 48 -15.40 11.52 -10.81
C VAL A 48 -15.60 10.93 -12.20
N ARG A 49 -16.12 11.74 -13.11
CA ARG A 49 -16.28 11.38 -14.52
C ARG A 49 -15.60 12.41 -15.40
N HIS A 50 -14.93 11.96 -16.44
CA HIS A 50 -14.30 12.81 -17.45
C HIS A 50 -14.60 12.25 -18.84
N ASP A 51 -14.96 13.14 -19.75
CA ASP A 51 -15.33 12.86 -21.14
C ASP A 51 -14.31 13.57 -22.04
N ALA A 52 -13.47 12.78 -22.68
CA ALA A 52 -12.48 13.14 -23.69
C ALA A 52 -12.97 12.86 -25.12
N ALA A 53 -14.28 12.65 -25.30
CA ALA A 53 -14.92 12.24 -26.55
C ALA A 53 -14.47 10.85 -27.09
N GLY A 54 -13.96 9.98 -26.22
CA GLY A 54 -13.68 8.57 -26.52
C GLY A 54 -12.53 8.31 -27.50
N GLU A 55 -11.66 9.28 -27.74
CA GLU A 55 -10.62 9.14 -28.77
C GLU A 55 -9.51 8.16 -28.39
N ALA A 56 -9.19 8.01 -27.09
CA ALA A 56 -8.14 7.13 -26.60
C ALA A 56 -8.66 5.86 -25.89
N GLY A 57 -9.98 5.67 -25.81
CA GLY A 57 -10.64 4.56 -25.10
C GLY A 57 -11.33 4.99 -23.80
N VAL A 58 -12.17 4.08 -23.27
CA VAL A 58 -12.92 4.28 -22.02
C VAL A 58 -12.32 3.42 -20.91
N VAL A 59 -11.98 4.02 -19.78
CA VAL A 59 -11.34 3.32 -18.65
C VAL A 59 -12.06 3.58 -17.33
N SER A 60 -11.92 2.66 -16.39
CA SER A 60 -12.39 2.82 -15.01
C SER A 60 -11.23 2.73 -14.06
N LEU A 61 -11.18 3.59 -13.04
CA LEU A 61 -10.15 3.55 -12.01
C LEU A 61 -10.80 3.44 -10.64
N ILE A 62 -10.59 2.31 -9.97
CA ILE A 62 -11.12 2.05 -8.63
C ILE A 62 -9.97 1.73 -7.68
N GLY A 63 -9.93 2.38 -6.51
CA GLY A 63 -8.81 2.17 -5.61
C GLY A 63 -9.01 2.66 -4.19
N ASP A 64 -7.97 2.52 -3.39
CA ASP A 64 -7.92 2.94 -1.99
C ASP A 64 -7.29 4.33 -1.81
N SER A 65 -6.78 4.63 -0.61
CA SER A 65 -6.18 5.92 -0.27
C SER A 65 -5.00 6.29 -1.18
N THR A 66 -4.33 5.30 -1.75
CA THR A 66 -3.17 5.53 -2.62
C THR A 66 -3.56 6.08 -3.98
N LEU A 67 -4.69 5.63 -4.55
CA LEU A 67 -5.30 6.24 -5.74
C LEU A 67 -6.10 7.50 -5.41
N ALA A 68 -6.67 7.59 -4.20
CA ALA A 68 -7.48 8.73 -3.78
C ALA A 68 -6.71 10.07 -3.83
N GLY A 69 -5.37 10.03 -3.78
CA GLY A 69 -4.52 11.19 -4.06
C GLY A 69 -4.88 11.88 -5.38
N VAL A 70 -5.04 11.13 -6.48
CA VAL A 70 -5.44 11.67 -7.79
C VAL A 70 -6.75 12.46 -7.70
N ARG A 71 -7.72 11.93 -6.95
CA ARG A 71 -9.01 12.58 -6.71
C ARG A 71 -8.89 13.82 -5.83
N TRP A 72 -8.16 13.73 -4.73
CA TRP A 72 -8.09 14.78 -3.70
C TRP A 72 -7.24 15.98 -4.13
N TYR A 73 -6.15 15.75 -4.87
CA TYR A 73 -5.43 16.83 -5.53
C TYR A 73 -6.21 17.40 -6.72
N ALA A 74 -7.23 16.67 -7.21
CA ALA A 74 -7.99 16.97 -8.41
C ALA A 74 -7.09 17.18 -9.65
N ASP A 75 -5.96 16.48 -9.65
CA ASP A 75 -5.01 16.45 -10.75
C ASP A 75 -5.06 15.08 -11.41
N TYR A 76 -5.58 15.06 -12.62
CA TYR A 76 -5.74 13.84 -13.42
C TYR A 76 -4.67 13.72 -14.50
N GLY A 77 -3.79 14.73 -14.64
CA GLY A 77 -2.68 14.74 -15.57
C GLY A 77 -3.01 14.18 -16.95
N SER A 78 -2.17 13.25 -17.41
CA SER A 78 -2.27 12.60 -18.71
C SER A 78 -3.47 11.66 -18.85
N LEU A 79 -4.12 11.25 -17.75
CA LEU A 79 -5.34 10.41 -17.81
C LEU A 79 -6.49 11.10 -18.52
N ARG A 80 -6.48 12.44 -18.61
CA ARG A 80 -7.49 13.22 -19.34
C ARG A 80 -7.54 12.93 -20.84
N THR A 81 -6.60 12.16 -21.38
CA THR A 81 -6.67 11.68 -22.76
C THR A 81 -7.74 10.60 -22.97
N PHE A 82 -8.14 9.90 -21.91
CA PHE A 82 -9.17 8.84 -21.95
C PHE A 82 -10.51 9.37 -21.46
N ASP A 83 -11.61 8.73 -21.87
CA ASP A 83 -12.85 8.82 -21.08
C ASP A 83 -12.63 8.02 -19.80
N PHE A 84 -12.96 8.58 -18.64
CA PHE A 84 -12.80 7.83 -17.40
C PHE A 84 -13.91 8.02 -16.38
N VAL A 85 -14.17 6.93 -15.64
CA VAL A 85 -14.85 6.95 -14.35
C VAL A 85 -13.84 6.59 -13.26
N LEU A 86 -13.68 7.46 -12.26
CA LEU A 86 -12.73 7.28 -11.17
C LEU A 86 -13.47 7.30 -9.83
N ASN A 87 -13.24 6.28 -9.02
CA ASN A 87 -13.72 6.22 -7.66
C ASN A 87 -12.64 5.65 -6.74
N ALA A 88 -12.07 6.48 -5.89
CA ALA A 88 -11.04 6.08 -4.95
C ALA A 88 -11.33 6.68 -3.57
N GLU A 89 -11.14 5.88 -2.52
CA GLU A 89 -11.42 6.32 -1.16
C GLU A 89 -10.42 5.85 -0.11
N SER A 90 -10.31 6.68 0.93
CA SER A 90 -9.55 6.38 2.13
C SER A 90 -9.97 5.03 2.73
N CYS A 91 -8.98 4.23 3.17
CA CYS A 91 -9.23 3.01 3.94
C CYS A 91 -10.05 1.93 3.20
N ARG A 92 -10.19 2.03 1.88
CA ARG A 92 -10.97 1.07 1.10
C ARG A 92 -10.27 -0.28 1.05
N ARG A 93 -11.04 -1.32 1.35
CA ARG A 93 -10.67 -2.73 1.13
C ARG A 93 -11.28 -3.26 -0.16
N THR A 94 -10.75 -4.35 -0.67
CA THR A 94 -11.20 -4.90 -1.95
C THR A 94 -12.53 -5.66 -1.82
N VAL A 95 -12.60 -6.62 -0.89
CA VAL A 95 -13.78 -7.46 -0.64
C VAL A 95 -14.31 -7.34 0.78
N GLU A 96 -13.44 -7.44 1.78
CA GLU A 96 -13.85 -7.31 3.17
C GLU A 96 -14.36 -5.89 3.49
N PRO A 97 -15.23 -5.71 4.50
CA PRO A 97 -15.72 -4.38 4.87
C PRO A 97 -14.57 -3.39 5.12
N SER A 98 -14.50 -2.32 4.32
CA SER A 98 -13.49 -1.26 4.39
C SER A 98 -13.27 -0.73 5.81
N CYS A 99 -12.07 -0.24 6.13
CA CYS A 99 -11.82 0.31 7.47
C CYS A 99 -12.56 1.64 7.72
N ILE A 100 -12.67 2.05 8.99
CA ILE A 100 -13.13 3.40 9.31
C ILE A 100 -11.98 4.34 8.96
N SER A 101 -12.20 5.18 7.97
CA SER A 101 -11.24 6.16 7.49
C SER A 101 -10.95 7.23 8.54
N ARG A 102 -9.87 8.00 8.33
CA ARG A 102 -9.51 9.16 9.18
C ARG A 102 -10.60 10.23 9.15
N GLU A 103 -11.39 10.25 8.09
CA GLU A 103 -12.54 11.12 7.86
C GLU A 103 -13.79 10.69 8.64
N GLY A 104 -13.75 9.54 9.33
CA GLY A 104 -14.78 9.08 10.26
C GLY A 104 -15.94 8.30 9.63
N TYR A 105 -15.82 7.89 8.37
CA TYR A 105 -16.80 7.05 7.68
C TYR A 105 -16.17 5.78 7.11
N ARG A 106 -17.02 4.83 6.74
CA ARG A 106 -16.63 3.59 6.06
C ARG A 106 -17.02 3.69 4.59
N SER A 107 -16.04 3.61 3.69
CA SER A 107 -16.24 3.60 2.24
C SER A 107 -16.80 2.27 1.76
N ALA A 108 -17.42 2.27 0.58
CA ALA A 108 -17.72 1.03 -0.13
C ALA A 108 -16.43 0.29 -0.47
N THR A 109 -16.49 -1.04 -0.59
CA THR A 109 -15.35 -1.84 -1.06
C THR A 109 -15.12 -1.66 -2.56
N VAL A 110 -13.98 -2.11 -3.08
CA VAL A 110 -13.72 -2.13 -4.54
C VAL A 110 -14.82 -2.92 -5.26
N VAL A 111 -15.17 -4.11 -4.75
CA VAL A 111 -16.21 -4.96 -5.34
C VAL A 111 -17.59 -4.31 -5.30
N GLU A 112 -17.97 -3.69 -4.17
CA GLU A 112 -19.22 -2.92 -4.08
C GLU A 112 -19.25 -1.75 -5.07
N THR A 113 -18.11 -1.11 -5.29
CA THR A 113 -17.96 0.01 -6.24
C THR A 113 -18.05 -0.47 -7.69
N ILE A 114 -17.39 -1.57 -8.05
CA ILE A 114 -17.49 -2.22 -9.38
C ILE A 114 -18.96 -2.52 -9.70
N ARG A 115 -19.67 -3.15 -8.76
CA ARG A 115 -21.09 -3.50 -8.92
C ARG A 115 -21.99 -2.28 -9.03
N THR A 116 -21.69 -1.21 -8.30
CA THR A 116 -22.45 0.06 -8.36
C THR A 116 -22.26 0.76 -9.70
N LEU A 117 -21.07 0.65 -10.29
CA LEU A 117 -20.70 1.28 -11.55
C LEU A 117 -20.84 0.33 -12.75
N SER A 118 -21.54 -0.81 -12.63
CA SER A 118 -21.55 -1.88 -13.63
C SER A 118 -21.89 -1.42 -15.06
N ASP A 119 -22.79 -0.44 -15.19
CA ASP A 119 -23.22 0.11 -16.50
C ASP A 119 -22.32 1.25 -17.01
N GLU A 120 -21.30 1.63 -16.23
CA GLU A 120 -20.38 2.74 -16.50
C GLU A 120 -18.92 2.27 -16.59
N LEU A 121 -18.66 0.96 -16.43
CA LEU A 121 -17.30 0.42 -16.54
C LEU A 121 -16.79 0.55 -17.97
N GLY A 122 -15.52 0.94 -18.10
CA GLY A 122 -14.82 1.05 -19.37
C GLY A 122 -14.28 -0.29 -19.86
N GLU A 123 -13.62 -0.24 -21.02
CA GLU A 123 -12.93 -1.38 -21.65
C GLU A 123 -11.80 -1.91 -20.74
N VAL A 124 -11.15 -1.02 -19.98
CA VAL A 124 -10.10 -1.37 -19.02
C VAL A 124 -10.49 -0.91 -17.61
N LEU A 125 -10.49 -1.84 -16.65
CA LEU A 125 -10.63 -1.56 -15.23
C LEU A 125 -9.27 -1.54 -14.54
N VAL A 126 -8.83 -0.36 -14.11
CA VAL A 126 -7.67 -0.18 -13.24
C VAL A 126 -8.07 -0.37 -11.79
N VAL A 127 -7.34 -1.24 -11.09
CA VAL A 127 -7.44 -1.45 -9.65
C VAL A 127 -6.15 -1.04 -8.98
N MET A 128 -6.24 -0.08 -8.06
CA MET A 128 -5.13 0.32 -7.19
C MET A 128 -5.61 0.23 -5.74
N SER A 129 -5.71 -1.01 -5.27
CA SER A 129 -6.12 -1.38 -3.92
C SER A 129 -5.39 -2.63 -3.48
N GLY A 130 -5.40 -2.91 -2.18
CA GLY A 130 -4.77 -4.06 -1.55
C GLY A 130 -3.99 -3.69 -0.29
N TYR A 131 -3.58 -2.43 -0.15
CA TYR A 131 -2.84 -1.95 1.04
C TYR A 131 -3.63 -2.08 2.35
N ASN A 132 -4.97 -2.20 2.27
CA ASN A 132 -5.84 -2.28 3.44
C ASN A 132 -6.39 -3.70 3.67
N ASP A 133 -6.08 -4.65 2.80
CA ASP A 133 -6.65 -5.99 2.80
C ASP A 133 -5.84 -6.92 3.70
N PRO A 134 -6.49 -7.76 4.52
CA PRO A 134 -5.78 -8.81 5.24
C PRO A 134 -5.30 -9.91 4.29
N ALA A 135 -4.17 -10.55 4.62
CA ALA A 135 -3.58 -11.64 3.82
C ALA A 135 -4.60 -12.75 3.46
N ARG A 136 -5.48 -13.09 4.41
CA ARG A 136 -6.52 -14.13 4.23
C ARG A 136 -7.53 -13.86 3.11
N SER A 137 -7.64 -12.62 2.62
CA SER A 137 -8.64 -12.24 1.61
C SER A 137 -8.05 -11.99 0.22
N ILE A 138 -6.75 -12.17 0.02
CA ILE A 138 -6.07 -11.84 -1.24
C ILE A 138 -6.66 -12.62 -2.42
N ASP A 139 -6.75 -13.95 -2.30
CA ASP A 139 -7.27 -14.79 -3.39
C ASP A 139 -8.74 -14.46 -3.71
N GLU A 140 -9.59 -14.30 -2.68
CA GLU A 140 -11.00 -13.91 -2.86
C GLU A 140 -11.13 -12.52 -3.51
N ALA A 141 -10.23 -11.59 -3.19
CA ALA A 141 -10.19 -10.27 -3.78
C ALA A 141 -9.88 -10.31 -5.28
N ILE A 142 -8.84 -11.06 -5.66
CA ILE A 142 -8.44 -11.21 -7.06
C ILE A 142 -9.56 -11.89 -7.87
N ASP A 143 -10.07 -13.02 -7.38
CA ASP A 143 -11.12 -13.79 -8.04
C ASP A 143 -12.40 -12.95 -8.20
N THR A 144 -12.86 -12.30 -7.13
CA THR A 144 -14.14 -11.56 -7.17
C THR A 144 -14.07 -10.34 -8.08
N VAL A 145 -12.97 -9.59 -8.06
CA VAL A 145 -12.78 -8.43 -8.94
C VAL A 145 -12.75 -8.87 -10.41
N THR A 146 -12.00 -9.92 -10.73
CA THR A 146 -11.87 -10.39 -12.12
C THR A 146 -13.17 -11.01 -12.64
N ASP A 147 -13.89 -11.78 -11.82
CA ASP A 147 -15.19 -12.34 -12.16
C ASP A 147 -16.26 -11.26 -12.36
N ASP A 148 -16.35 -10.28 -11.44
CA ASP A 148 -17.29 -9.17 -11.57
C ASP A 148 -16.98 -8.34 -12.83
N ALA A 149 -15.71 -7.95 -13.04
CA ALA A 149 -15.29 -7.19 -14.22
C ALA A 149 -15.67 -7.91 -15.52
N ARG A 150 -15.40 -9.21 -15.61
CA ARG A 150 -15.77 -10.04 -16.77
C ARG A 150 -17.29 -10.09 -16.96
N SER A 151 -18.06 -10.20 -15.87
CA SER A 151 -19.52 -10.25 -15.92
C SER A 151 -20.15 -8.94 -16.40
N PHE A 152 -19.46 -7.82 -16.19
CA PHE A 152 -19.88 -6.47 -16.59
C PHE A 152 -19.28 -5.99 -17.91
N GLY A 153 -18.55 -6.86 -18.63
CA GLY A 153 -18.08 -6.57 -19.98
C GLY A 153 -16.80 -5.74 -20.07
N VAL A 154 -16.00 -5.70 -19.00
CA VAL A 154 -14.63 -5.18 -19.05
C VAL A 154 -13.77 -6.15 -19.88
N ASP A 155 -12.91 -5.64 -20.76
CA ASP A 155 -12.02 -6.44 -21.60
C ASP A 155 -10.71 -6.79 -20.87
N HIS A 156 -10.17 -5.86 -20.06
CA HIS A 156 -8.97 -6.05 -19.27
C HIS A 156 -9.08 -5.48 -17.86
N VAL A 157 -8.57 -6.21 -16.87
CA VAL A 157 -8.28 -5.69 -15.52
C VAL A 157 -6.79 -5.39 -15.44
N VAL A 158 -6.44 -4.17 -15.05
CA VAL A 158 -5.06 -3.76 -14.77
C VAL A 158 -4.92 -3.49 -13.29
N TRP A 159 -4.17 -4.32 -12.58
CA TRP A 159 -4.01 -4.17 -11.13
C TRP A 159 -2.57 -3.77 -10.79
N LEU A 160 -2.42 -2.73 -9.97
CA LEU A 160 -1.10 -2.21 -9.61
C LEU A 160 -0.49 -3.02 -8.46
N THR A 161 0.79 -3.37 -8.58
CA THR A 161 1.57 -3.91 -7.46
C THR A 161 1.67 -2.91 -6.31
N LEU A 162 1.69 -3.41 -5.09
CA LEU A 162 1.87 -2.66 -3.86
C LEU A 162 3.36 -2.44 -3.57
N ARG A 163 3.74 -1.23 -3.13
CA ARG A 163 5.11 -0.96 -2.67
C ARG A 163 5.35 -1.71 -1.37
N SER A 164 6.41 -2.49 -1.34
CA SER A 164 6.84 -3.28 -0.18
C SER A 164 8.30 -3.03 0.21
N GLY A 165 8.97 -2.09 -0.49
CA GLY A 165 10.39 -1.77 -0.32
C GLY A 165 10.78 -1.31 1.08
N ALA A 166 12.09 -1.21 1.33
CA ALA A 166 12.64 -0.83 2.63
C ALA A 166 12.27 0.61 3.08
N ASP A 167 11.80 1.45 2.15
CA ASP A 167 11.29 2.81 2.42
C ASP A 167 9.79 2.84 2.76
N VAL A 168 9.12 1.69 2.84
CA VAL A 168 7.70 1.58 3.17
C VAL A 168 7.54 1.27 4.66
N ASP A 169 6.89 2.18 5.37
CA ASP A 169 6.51 2.04 6.79
C ASP A 169 5.01 2.30 6.92
N TYR A 170 4.23 1.35 6.39
CA TYR A 170 2.78 1.44 6.37
C TYR A 170 2.11 0.12 6.81
N SER A 171 1.05 0.29 7.59
CA SER A 171 0.07 -0.74 7.96
C SER A 171 -1.31 -0.08 7.94
N ASP A 172 -2.35 -0.83 7.55
CA ASP A 172 -3.70 -0.29 7.57
C ASP A 172 -4.12 0.12 9.00
N PRO A 173 -5.08 1.05 9.16
CA PRO A 173 -5.47 1.58 10.47
C PRO A 173 -6.01 0.55 11.47
N GLN A 174 -6.27 -0.69 11.06
CA GLN A 174 -6.66 -1.78 11.95
C GLN A 174 -5.59 -2.87 12.09
N GLU A 175 -4.35 -2.63 11.63
CA GLU A 175 -3.19 -3.52 11.77
C GLU A 175 -3.47 -4.95 11.26
N GLN A 176 -4.19 -5.05 10.14
CA GLN A 176 -4.55 -6.30 9.47
C GLN A 176 -3.66 -6.60 8.25
N SER A 177 -2.85 -5.63 7.85
CA SER A 177 -1.94 -5.69 6.71
C SER A 177 -0.61 -5.04 7.04
N SER A 178 0.45 -5.51 6.41
CA SER A 178 1.82 -5.01 6.57
C SER A 178 2.58 -5.14 5.24
N THR A 179 3.85 -4.73 5.22
CA THR A 179 4.72 -4.96 4.06
C THR A 179 4.82 -6.44 3.66
N ASP A 180 4.72 -7.37 4.62
CA ASP A 180 4.67 -8.81 4.31
C ASP A 180 3.40 -9.18 3.55
N THR A 181 2.26 -8.63 3.97
CA THR A 181 1.00 -8.79 3.23
C THR A 181 1.11 -8.20 1.82
N PHE A 182 1.81 -7.08 1.65
CA PHE A 182 1.98 -6.45 0.34
C PHE A 182 2.85 -7.30 -0.62
N ARG A 183 3.89 -7.95 -0.08
CA ARG A 183 4.71 -8.93 -0.82
C ARG A 183 3.85 -10.09 -1.31
N GLU A 184 3.11 -10.73 -0.39
CA GLU A 184 2.22 -11.84 -0.71
C GLU A 184 1.16 -11.43 -1.74
N TYR A 185 0.59 -10.22 -1.61
CA TYR A 185 -0.37 -9.69 -2.58
C TYR A 185 0.21 -9.60 -3.99
N ASN A 186 1.44 -9.08 -4.12
CA ASN A 186 2.11 -8.95 -5.41
C ASN A 186 2.39 -10.32 -6.05
N GLU A 187 2.83 -11.29 -5.27
CA GLU A 187 3.07 -12.66 -5.72
C GLU A 187 1.79 -13.31 -6.25
N ARG A 188 0.70 -13.26 -5.48
CA ARG A 188 -0.61 -13.78 -5.89
C ARG A 188 -1.16 -13.08 -7.12
N LEU A 189 -0.94 -11.77 -7.23
CA LEU A 189 -1.40 -11.00 -8.37
C LEU A 189 -0.69 -11.39 -9.67
N VAL A 190 0.64 -11.58 -9.63
CA VAL A 190 1.41 -12.03 -10.79
C VAL A 190 1.06 -13.48 -11.16
N GLU A 191 0.89 -14.37 -10.17
CA GLU A 191 0.43 -15.75 -10.38
C GLU A 191 -0.94 -15.78 -11.08
N ALA A 192 -1.89 -14.99 -10.59
CA ALA A 192 -3.23 -14.90 -11.17
C ALA A 192 -3.22 -14.29 -12.59
N ALA A 193 -2.39 -13.27 -12.83
CA ALA A 193 -2.25 -12.66 -14.15
C ALA A 193 -1.73 -13.68 -15.18
N ALA A 194 -0.70 -14.46 -14.84
CA ALA A 194 -0.16 -15.52 -15.69
C ALA A 194 -1.22 -16.60 -16.02
N ALA A 195 -2.16 -16.87 -15.10
CA ALA A 195 -3.26 -17.81 -15.32
C ALA A 195 -4.45 -17.22 -16.12
N SER A 196 -4.49 -15.89 -16.32
CA SER A 196 -5.67 -15.20 -16.83
C SER A 196 -5.77 -15.13 -18.36
N ASN A 197 -4.71 -15.53 -19.08
CA ASN A 197 -4.56 -15.34 -20.53
C ASN A 197 -4.68 -13.87 -20.97
N GLY A 198 -4.08 -12.94 -20.21
CA GLY A 198 -4.05 -11.50 -20.51
C GLY A 198 -5.32 -10.73 -20.13
N PHE A 199 -6.29 -11.39 -19.48
CA PHE A 199 -7.47 -10.72 -18.95
C PHE A 199 -7.15 -9.87 -17.71
N LEU A 200 -6.44 -10.47 -16.74
CA LEU A 200 -5.83 -9.75 -15.63
C LEU A 200 -4.39 -9.47 -16.00
N GLN A 201 -4.00 -8.21 -15.95
CA GLN A 201 -2.63 -7.77 -16.16
C GLN A 201 -2.13 -6.97 -14.96
N VAL A 202 -0.83 -7.05 -14.70
CA VAL A 202 -0.21 -6.39 -13.55
C VAL A 202 0.61 -5.20 -14.01
N ALA A 203 0.31 -4.03 -13.46
CA ALA A 203 1.14 -2.85 -13.63
C ALA A 203 2.14 -2.77 -12.48
N ASP A 204 3.43 -2.98 -12.76
CA ASP A 204 4.52 -2.96 -11.75
C ASP A 204 4.88 -1.54 -11.25
N TRP A 205 3.93 -0.95 -10.51
CA TRP A 205 4.10 0.32 -9.84
C TRP A 205 5.19 0.29 -8.76
N ALA A 206 5.38 -0.86 -8.11
CA ALA A 206 6.35 -1.00 -7.02
C ALA A 206 7.78 -0.85 -7.55
N THR A 207 8.13 -1.53 -8.64
CA THR A 207 9.43 -1.35 -9.31
C THR A 207 9.54 0.05 -9.90
N TYR A 208 8.52 0.53 -10.62
CA TYR A 208 8.56 1.85 -11.27
C TYR A 208 8.82 3.01 -10.29
N SER A 209 8.28 2.90 -9.08
CA SER A 209 8.41 3.93 -8.03
C SER A 209 9.59 3.71 -7.07
N THR A 210 10.41 2.68 -7.28
CA THR A 210 11.54 2.38 -6.40
C THR A 210 12.56 3.53 -6.38
N GLY A 211 12.93 3.99 -5.19
CA GLY A 211 13.88 5.09 -4.99
C GLY A 211 13.31 6.50 -5.19
N ALA A 212 12.04 6.63 -5.60
CA ALA A 212 11.38 7.92 -5.81
C ALA A 212 10.78 8.48 -4.51
N THR A 213 11.58 8.65 -3.46
CA THR A 213 11.10 9.00 -2.11
C THR A 213 10.25 10.29 -2.08
N ASP A 214 10.54 11.27 -2.94
CA ASP A 214 9.80 12.55 -2.99
C ASP A 214 8.38 12.41 -3.56
N TRP A 215 8.04 11.25 -4.16
CA TRP A 215 6.68 10.95 -4.65
C TRP A 215 5.74 10.52 -3.53
N PHE A 216 6.27 10.19 -2.36
CA PHE A 216 5.51 9.62 -1.26
C PHE A 216 5.62 10.46 0.00
N GLU A 217 4.56 10.42 0.81
CA GLU A 217 4.59 10.87 2.18
C GLU A 217 5.52 9.98 3.01
N TYR A 218 5.73 10.32 4.28
CA TYR A 218 6.68 9.65 5.16
C TYR A 218 6.46 8.14 5.34
N ASP A 219 5.27 7.62 5.01
CA ASP A 219 4.92 6.19 5.12
C ASP A 219 5.29 5.38 3.86
N GLY A 220 5.74 6.05 2.78
CA GLY A 220 6.18 5.41 1.56
C GLY A 220 5.06 4.90 0.65
N VAL A 221 3.77 5.11 0.96
CA VAL A 221 2.65 4.64 0.13
C VAL A 221 1.70 5.75 -0.31
N HIS A 222 1.46 6.76 0.52
CA HIS A 222 0.56 7.86 0.16
C HIS A 222 1.27 8.87 -0.74
N LEU A 223 0.63 9.26 -1.83
CA LEU A 223 1.25 10.11 -2.83
C LEU A 223 1.29 11.58 -2.41
N THR A 224 2.44 12.21 -2.65
CA THR A 224 2.57 13.66 -2.75
C THR A 224 2.03 14.15 -4.09
N SER A 225 1.96 15.47 -4.31
CA SER A 225 1.59 16.01 -5.62
C SER A 225 2.52 15.55 -6.76
N PRO A 226 3.87 15.58 -6.63
CA PRO A 226 4.76 14.95 -7.61
C PRO A 226 4.50 13.46 -7.84
N GLY A 227 4.12 12.72 -6.79
CA GLY A 227 3.75 11.30 -6.91
C GLY A 227 2.47 11.08 -7.71
N VAL A 228 1.49 11.97 -7.58
CA VAL A 228 0.27 11.94 -8.42
C VAL A 228 0.60 12.20 -9.89
N ASP A 229 1.47 13.17 -10.19
CA ASP A 229 1.91 13.44 -11.57
C ASP A 229 2.61 12.22 -12.18
N ALA A 230 3.47 11.56 -11.40
CA ALA A 230 4.16 10.34 -11.80
C ALA A 230 3.19 9.16 -12.01
N LEU A 231 2.25 8.95 -11.09
CA LEU A 231 1.24 7.89 -11.18
C LEU A 231 0.36 8.06 -12.42
N THR A 232 -0.16 9.26 -12.67
CA THR A 232 -1.04 9.52 -13.82
C THR A 232 -0.29 9.35 -15.15
N THR A 233 0.99 9.72 -15.20
CA THR A 233 1.86 9.47 -16.36
C THR A 233 2.10 7.98 -16.58
N TYR A 234 2.44 7.25 -15.51
CA TYR A 234 2.66 5.81 -15.53
C TYR A 234 1.42 5.05 -16.02
N LEU A 235 0.26 5.31 -15.40
CA LEU A 235 -1.02 4.71 -15.78
C LEU A 235 -1.38 4.99 -17.24
N THR A 236 -1.14 6.21 -17.73
CA THR A 236 -1.40 6.55 -19.14
C THR A 236 -0.60 5.67 -20.09
N GLY A 237 0.70 5.46 -19.82
CA GLY A 237 1.54 4.59 -20.63
C GLY A 237 1.11 3.13 -20.58
N ILE A 238 0.75 2.63 -19.39
CA ILE A 238 0.22 1.26 -19.21
C ILE A 238 -1.07 1.08 -20.00
N LEU A 239 -2.04 1.97 -19.84
CA LEU A 239 -3.34 1.88 -20.51
C LEU A 239 -3.20 1.91 -22.03
N GLN A 240 -2.30 2.74 -22.58
CA GLN A 240 -2.02 2.76 -24.02
C GLN A 240 -1.48 1.43 -24.53
N ARG A 241 -0.59 0.78 -23.77
CA ARG A 241 -0.02 -0.53 -24.14
C ARG A 241 -1.08 -1.64 -24.08
N VAL A 242 -1.89 -1.67 -23.01
CA VAL A 242 -2.99 -2.64 -22.85
C VAL A 242 -4.00 -2.51 -23.99
N LEU A 243 -4.44 -1.28 -24.31
CA LEU A 243 -5.35 -1.03 -25.42
C LEU A 243 -4.73 -1.33 -26.81
N ALA A 244 -3.41 -1.34 -26.92
CA ALA A 244 -2.68 -1.80 -28.10
C ALA A 244 -2.54 -3.34 -28.18
N GLY A 245 -3.04 -4.07 -27.18
CA GLY A 245 -3.00 -5.53 -27.10
C GLY A 245 -1.69 -6.10 -26.53
N GLU A 246 -0.88 -5.28 -25.86
CA GLU A 246 0.29 -5.76 -25.13
C GLU A 246 -0.11 -6.34 -23.77
N ASP A 247 0.62 -7.37 -23.32
CA ASP A 247 0.61 -7.80 -21.93
C ASP A 247 1.65 -6.96 -21.16
N VAL A 248 1.18 -6.24 -20.14
CA VAL A 248 2.04 -5.38 -19.31
C VAL A 248 2.56 -6.06 -18.05
N SER A 249 2.13 -7.30 -17.79
CA SER A 249 2.47 -8.04 -16.56
C SER A 249 3.97 -8.33 -16.48
N PRO A 250 4.61 -8.15 -15.30
CA PRO A 250 5.98 -8.60 -15.11
C PRO A 250 6.01 -10.13 -15.03
N ALA A 251 7.14 -10.72 -15.38
CA ALA A 251 7.33 -12.18 -15.33
C ALA A 251 7.37 -12.74 -13.90
N ALA A 252 7.72 -11.89 -12.92
CA ALA A 252 7.78 -12.21 -11.51
C ALA A 252 7.34 -10.98 -10.69
N ALA A 253 6.92 -11.20 -9.45
CA ALA A 253 6.64 -10.12 -8.52
C ALA A 253 7.92 -9.29 -8.24
N PRO A 254 7.79 -7.98 -7.91
CA PRO A 254 8.92 -7.14 -7.54
C PRO A 254 9.64 -7.67 -6.30
N TRP A 255 10.94 -7.94 -6.40
CA TRP A 255 11.72 -8.39 -5.24
C TRP A 255 11.79 -7.30 -4.18
N THR A 256 11.52 -7.70 -2.95
CA THR A 256 11.60 -6.79 -1.82
C THR A 256 12.82 -7.10 -0.97
N VAL A 257 13.67 -6.09 -0.75
CA VAL A 257 14.88 -6.26 0.07
C VAL A 257 14.50 -6.70 1.49
N LEU A 258 14.98 -7.88 1.89
CA LEU A 258 14.77 -8.40 3.24
C LEU A 258 15.87 -7.91 4.18
N THR A 259 15.46 -7.39 5.34
CA THR A 259 16.33 -6.84 6.38
C THR A 259 15.84 -7.25 7.77
N PRO A 260 16.62 -7.02 8.85
CA PRO A 260 16.15 -7.29 10.20
C PRO A 260 14.76 -6.72 10.49
N GLY A 261 13.87 -7.57 11.01
CA GLY A 261 12.46 -7.25 11.26
C GLY A 261 11.48 -7.73 10.18
N ALA A 262 11.97 -8.17 9.02
CA ALA A 262 11.14 -8.88 8.03
C ALA A 262 10.71 -10.25 8.58
N GLU A 263 9.50 -10.70 8.23
CA GLU A 263 8.95 -11.99 8.63
C GLU A 263 8.24 -12.68 7.45
N GLY A 264 7.95 -13.98 7.56
CA GLY A 264 7.10 -14.71 6.60
C GLY A 264 7.85 -15.59 5.60
N GLU A 265 7.13 -16.02 4.55
CA GLU A 265 7.58 -17.09 3.64
C GLU A 265 8.90 -16.76 2.94
N ALA A 266 9.07 -15.54 2.43
CA ALA A 266 10.33 -15.13 1.79
C ALA A 266 11.56 -15.21 2.74
N VAL A 267 11.34 -15.00 4.04
CA VAL A 267 12.39 -15.18 5.06
C VAL A 267 12.66 -16.67 5.30
N ILE A 268 11.62 -17.51 5.33
CA ILE A 268 11.76 -18.97 5.43
C ILE A 268 12.56 -19.50 4.23
N GLU A 269 12.23 -19.09 3.00
CA GLU A 269 12.93 -19.46 1.78
C GLU A 269 14.39 -19.03 1.81
N THR A 270 14.65 -17.78 2.23
CA THR A 270 16.02 -17.28 2.43
C THR A 270 16.79 -18.15 3.42
N GLN A 271 16.24 -18.40 4.60
CA GLN A 271 16.90 -19.19 5.64
C GLN A 271 17.14 -20.64 5.17
N ALA A 272 16.18 -21.23 4.46
CA ALA A 272 16.31 -22.56 3.88
C ALA A 272 17.43 -22.61 2.82
N ALA A 273 17.48 -21.63 1.93
CA ALA A 273 18.52 -21.52 0.90
C ALA A 273 19.92 -21.31 1.49
N LEU A 274 20.04 -20.53 2.58
CA LEU A 274 21.29 -20.38 3.33
C LEU A 274 21.75 -21.71 3.93
N ILE A 275 20.83 -22.46 4.55
CA ILE A 275 21.12 -23.78 5.12
C ILE A 275 21.56 -24.76 4.02
N GLU A 276 20.90 -24.74 2.86
CA GLU A 276 21.28 -25.56 1.70
C GLU A 276 22.66 -25.19 1.15
N ALA A 277 23.00 -23.90 1.15
CA ALA A 277 24.33 -23.40 0.80
C ALA A 277 25.42 -23.75 1.84
N GLY A 278 25.05 -24.40 2.95
CA GLY A 278 25.96 -24.83 4.00
C GLY A 278 26.30 -23.73 5.01
N ILE A 279 25.53 -22.64 5.04
CA ILE A 279 25.62 -21.59 6.05
C ILE A 279 24.81 -22.00 7.27
N ASP A 280 25.40 -21.88 8.47
CA ASP A 280 24.69 -22.11 9.72
C ASP A 280 23.70 -20.96 9.96
N VAL A 281 22.43 -21.31 10.14
CA VAL A 281 21.35 -20.38 10.53
C VAL A 281 20.84 -20.82 11.90
N PRO A 282 21.32 -20.19 12.99
CA PRO A 282 20.83 -20.49 14.33
C PRO A 282 19.31 -20.33 14.43
N GLY A 283 18.62 -21.37 14.89
CA GLY A 283 17.14 -21.41 14.95
C GLY A 283 16.49 -22.09 13.74
N GLY A 284 17.22 -22.27 12.64
CA GLY A 284 16.69 -22.84 11.41
C GLY A 284 15.89 -21.83 10.58
N ALA A 285 15.09 -22.34 9.65
CA ALA A 285 14.15 -21.53 8.86
C ALA A 285 12.86 -21.29 9.65
N ASP A 286 12.89 -20.32 10.57
CA ASP A 286 11.78 -19.96 11.45
C ASP A 286 10.91 -18.81 10.91
N GLY A 287 11.30 -18.22 9.78
CA GLY A 287 10.59 -17.13 9.12
C GLY A 287 10.76 -15.78 9.79
N VAL A 288 11.73 -15.60 10.69
CA VAL A 288 12.01 -14.32 11.35
C VAL A 288 13.40 -13.83 10.97
N TYR A 289 13.47 -12.66 10.34
CA TYR A 289 14.74 -12.06 9.95
C TYR A 289 15.36 -11.35 11.15
N GLY A 290 16.07 -12.10 11.98
CA GLY A 290 16.82 -11.58 13.13
C GLY A 290 18.26 -11.20 12.82
N ASN A 291 19.01 -10.85 13.87
CA ASN A 291 20.45 -10.60 13.78
C ASN A 291 21.24 -11.83 13.30
N ASP A 292 20.77 -13.04 13.66
CA ASP A 292 21.42 -14.29 13.26
C ASP A 292 21.22 -14.54 11.75
N THR A 293 20.01 -14.33 11.22
CA THR A 293 19.74 -14.35 9.78
C THR A 293 20.58 -13.32 9.03
N MET A 294 20.66 -12.07 9.54
CA MET A 294 21.53 -11.03 8.96
C MET A 294 23.01 -11.46 8.91
N ALA A 295 23.51 -12.08 9.98
CA ALA A 295 24.88 -12.57 10.04
C ALA A 295 25.12 -13.71 9.05
N ALA A 296 24.16 -14.64 8.92
CA ALA A 296 24.19 -15.73 7.95
C ALA A 296 24.19 -15.22 6.50
N VAL A 297 23.33 -14.25 6.18
CA VAL A 297 23.32 -13.59 4.86
C VAL A 297 24.64 -12.90 4.57
N ALA A 298 25.19 -12.16 5.54
CA ALA A 298 26.49 -11.51 5.38
C ALA A 298 27.63 -12.52 5.17
N GLU A 299 27.56 -13.70 5.80
CA GLU A 299 28.53 -14.79 5.58
C GLU A 299 28.39 -15.39 4.18
N TYR A 300 27.17 -15.68 3.74
CA TYR A 300 26.90 -16.14 2.38
C TYR A 300 27.43 -15.15 1.34
N GLN A 301 27.15 -13.86 1.49
CA GLN A 301 27.64 -12.80 0.60
C GLN A 301 29.18 -12.76 0.53
N ARG A 302 29.87 -12.96 1.66
CA ARG A 302 31.34 -13.09 1.69
C ARG A 302 31.83 -14.36 0.97
N GLN A 303 31.11 -15.47 1.14
CA GLN A 303 31.46 -16.76 0.53
C GLN A 303 31.36 -16.71 -1.00
N VAL A 304 30.33 -16.06 -1.53
CA VAL A 304 30.13 -15.88 -2.98
C VAL A 304 31.19 -14.93 -3.57
N GLY A 305 31.55 -13.86 -2.85
CA GLY A 305 32.68 -12.98 -3.21
C GLY A 305 32.37 -11.88 -4.23
N ASP A 306 31.33 -12.05 -5.06
CA ASP A 306 30.86 -11.05 -6.05
C ASP A 306 29.62 -10.26 -5.58
N LEU A 307 29.16 -10.50 -4.35
CA LEU A 307 28.04 -9.79 -3.74
C LEU A 307 28.53 -8.68 -2.78
N GLN A 308 27.72 -7.63 -2.63
CA GLN A 308 27.95 -6.65 -1.57
C GLN A 308 27.60 -7.25 -0.21
N VAL A 309 28.50 -7.13 0.75
CA VAL A 309 28.32 -7.69 2.10
C VAL A 309 27.53 -6.70 2.96
N THR A 310 26.21 -6.73 2.83
CA THR A 310 25.27 -5.84 3.53
C THR A 310 24.55 -6.55 4.67
N GLY A 311 24.44 -7.88 4.62
CA GLY A 311 23.56 -8.65 5.49
C GLY A 311 22.07 -8.48 5.18
N ALA A 312 21.72 -7.79 4.08
CA ALA A 312 20.38 -7.69 3.54
C ALA A 312 20.24 -8.60 2.31
N VAL A 313 19.06 -9.13 2.06
CA VAL A 313 18.78 -9.91 0.85
C VAL A 313 18.21 -8.98 -0.21
N ASP A 314 19.10 -8.31 -0.93
CA ASP A 314 18.74 -7.60 -2.15
C ASP A 314 18.49 -8.57 -3.31
N GLU A 315 18.04 -8.05 -4.45
CA GLU A 315 17.70 -8.86 -5.63
C GLU A 315 18.89 -9.70 -6.12
N ALA A 316 20.12 -9.16 -6.06
CA ALA A 316 21.33 -9.89 -6.43
C ALA A 316 21.61 -11.06 -5.47
N THR A 317 21.41 -10.84 -4.18
CA THR A 317 21.55 -11.90 -3.15
C THR A 317 20.45 -12.95 -3.32
N ALA A 318 19.21 -12.55 -3.57
CA ALA A 318 18.07 -13.45 -3.80
C ALA A 318 18.27 -14.33 -5.04
N ARG A 319 18.73 -13.75 -6.16
CA ARG A 319 19.13 -14.50 -7.36
C ARG A 319 20.25 -15.48 -7.09
N SER A 320 21.28 -15.06 -6.35
CA SER A 320 22.41 -15.93 -5.99
C SER A 320 21.95 -17.13 -5.14
N LEU A 321 20.97 -16.91 -4.26
CA LEU A 321 20.36 -17.96 -3.43
C LEU A 321 19.36 -18.85 -4.20
N GLY A 322 18.96 -18.47 -5.42
CA GLY A 322 17.97 -19.20 -6.21
C GLY A 322 16.54 -19.07 -5.69
N ILE A 323 16.26 -18.03 -4.89
CA ILE A 323 14.92 -17.72 -4.33
C ILE A 323 14.22 -16.60 -5.10
N TYR A 324 14.87 -16.07 -6.15
CA TYR A 324 14.29 -15.11 -7.07
C TYR A 324 14.83 -15.36 -8.47
N ASP A 325 13.94 -15.64 -9.42
CA ASP A 325 14.31 -15.93 -10.81
C ASP A 325 14.64 -14.65 -11.58
N GLU A 326 15.51 -14.75 -12.58
CA GLU A 326 15.68 -13.67 -13.54
C GLU A 326 14.41 -13.53 -14.39
N ALA A 327 13.78 -12.35 -14.36
CA ALA A 327 12.88 -11.97 -15.42
C ALA A 327 13.66 -12.11 -16.74
N SER A 328 13.20 -12.98 -17.63
CA SER A 328 13.85 -13.22 -18.93
C SER A 328 14.19 -11.89 -19.61
N GLU A 329 15.44 -11.72 -20.07
CA GLU A 329 16.04 -10.49 -20.64
C GLU A 329 15.31 -9.88 -21.87
N ASP A 330 14.09 -10.28 -22.20
CA ASP A 330 13.36 -9.85 -23.40
C ASP A 330 12.49 -8.58 -23.21
N VAL A 331 12.60 -7.86 -22.08
CA VAL A 331 11.89 -6.59 -21.88
C VAL A 331 12.87 -5.40 -21.98
N PRO A 332 12.68 -4.47 -22.95
CA PRO A 332 13.55 -3.30 -23.06
C PRO A 332 13.37 -2.38 -21.84
N PRO A 333 14.45 -1.73 -21.36
CA PRO A 333 14.37 -0.87 -20.18
C PRO A 333 13.43 0.31 -20.47
N THR A 334 12.34 0.39 -19.71
CA THR A 334 11.53 1.61 -19.64
C THR A 334 12.32 2.61 -18.81
N THR A 335 12.95 3.58 -19.48
CA THR A 335 13.70 4.64 -18.81
C THR A 335 12.75 5.46 -17.93
N VAL A 336 13.03 5.50 -16.63
CA VAL A 336 12.46 6.49 -15.71
C VAL A 336 12.87 7.88 -16.18
N PRO A 337 11.95 8.84 -16.41
CA PRO A 337 12.33 10.21 -16.65
C PRO A 337 12.85 10.84 -15.34
N THR A 338 14.07 11.38 -15.37
CA THR A 338 14.58 12.35 -14.39
C THR A 338 13.79 13.63 -14.38
#